data_AF-A0A842HQ90-F1
#
_entry.id   AF-A0A842HQ90-F1
#
_cell.length_a   1.000
_cell.length_b   1.000
_cell.length_c   1.000
_cell.angle_alpha   90.00
_cell.angle_beta   90.00
_cell.angle_gamma   90.00
#
_symmetry.space_group_name_H-M   'P 1'
#
loop_
_entity.id
_entity.type
_entity.pdbx_description
1 polymer ?
#
loop_
_entity_poly.entity_id
_entity_poly.type
_entity_poly.pdbx_seq_one_letter_code
_entity_poly.pdbx_strand_id
1 'polypeptide(L)'
;MAVGALALTLTACGGTKWGFPYRADVQQGNWVTAEQVARLEPGMTREQVRFILGTPTLQDIFRNDRWDYPYYNKPGYGEEEERKFTVWFDGDVLVRWAGDQMPDRQPFEKSDSGAGSAESAPEDADARKAAIERRAGPNTEVEINPERTPAAVIQSQPVSEPLR
;
A
#
# COMPACT_ATOMS: atom_id res chain seq x y z
N MET A 1 41.89 56.73 15.43
CA MET A 1 41.21 55.94 14.37
C MET A 1 41.42 54.45 14.61
N ALA A 2 40.69 53.84 15.55
CA ALA A 2 40.85 52.40 15.84
C ALA A 2 39.55 51.73 16.33
N VAL A 3 38.41 52.44 16.28
CA VAL A 3 37.13 51.92 16.80
C VAL A 3 36.15 51.58 15.67
N GLY A 4 36.36 52.12 14.46
CA GLY A 4 35.46 51.87 13.32
C GLY A 4 35.65 50.52 12.61
N ALA A 5 36.77 49.84 12.81
CA ALA A 5 37.10 48.61 12.08
C ALA A 5 36.52 47.33 12.71
N LEU A 6 36.04 47.38 13.96
CA LEU A 6 35.58 46.20 14.69
C LEU A 6 34.09 45.87 14.47
N ALA A 7 33.31 46.79 13.89
CA ALA A 7 31.87 46.60 13.67
C ALA A 7 31.52 45.87 12.36
N LEU A 8 32.49 45.63 11.46
CA LEU A 8 32.25 45.04 10.13
C LEU A 8 32.45 43.52 10.07
N THR A 9 32.81 42.86 11.17
CA THR A 9 33.12 41.42 11.17
C THR A 9 31.96 40.52 11.60
N LEU A 10 30.83 41.07 12.07
CA LEU A 10 29.69 40.26 12.55
C LEU A 10 28.62 39.93 11.50
N THR A 11 28.70 40.44 10.27
CA THR A 11 27.66 40.21 9.23
C THR A 11 27.86 38.92 8.42
N ALA A 12 28.85 38.08 8.75
CA ALA A 12 29.26 36.94 7.91
C ALA A 12 28.70 35.56 8.33
N CYS A 13 27.92 35.46 9.43
CA CYS A 13 27.41 34.16 9.91
C CYS A 13 25.94 33.85 9.54
N GLY A 14 25.35 34.60 8.59
CA GLY A 14 24.06 34.26 7.98
C GLY A 14 24.26 33.21 6.88
N GLY A 15 24.63 31.99 7.29
CA GLY A 15 24.97 30.89 6.40
C GLY A 15 23.98 30.70 5.25
N THR A 16 24.53 30.43 4.08
CA THR A 16 24.01 30.37 2.71
C THR A 16 22.86 29.38 2.45
N LYS A 17 22.06 29.03 3.46
CA LYS A 17 20.84 28.23 3.31
C LYS A 17 19.59 29.11 3.13
N TRP A 18 19.77 30.31 2.58
CA TRP A 18 18.70 31.21 2.14
C TRP A 18 18.43 30.93 0.66
N GLY A 19 17.50 30.03 0.35
CA GLY A 19 17.22 29.77 -1.07
C GLY A 19 16.09 28.78 -1.40
N PHE A 20 15.72 27.88 -0.50
CA PHE A 20 14.64 26.95 -0.78
C PHE A 20 13.61 26.99 0.36
N PRO A 21 12.51 27.77 0.22
CA PRO A 21 11.41 27.68 1.17
C PRO A 21 10.92 26.24 1.21
N TYR A 22 10.59 25.75 2.41
CA TYR A 22 10.01 24.42 2.57
C TYR A 22 8.75 24.32 1.70
N ARG A 23 8.69 23.26 0.89
CA ARG A 23 7.50 22.87 0.14
C ARG A 23 7.00 21.58 0.75
N ALA A 24 5.74 21.60 1.19
CA ALA A 24 5.06 20.39 1.61
C ALA A 24 4.85 19.47 0.41
N ASP A 25 4.88 18.16 0.64
CA ASP A 25 4.41 17.18 -0.32
C ASP A 25 2.88 17.29 -0.48
N VAL A 26 2.42 17.10 -1.70
CA VAL A 26 0.99 17.12 -2.04
C VAL A 26 0.62 15.77 -2.61
N GLN A 27 -0.21 15.04 -1.88
CA GLN A 27 -0.74 13.74 -2.29
C GLN A 27 -2.24 13.85 -2.49
N GLN A 28 -2.74 13.40 -3.64
CA GLN A 28 -4.14 13.55 -4.04
C GLN A 28 -4.66 12.27 -4.71
N GLY A 29 -5.95 12.01 -4.48
CA GLY A 29 -6.67 10.92 -5.13
C GLY A 29 -6.61 9.60 -4.36
N ASN A 30 -6.84 8.50 -5.07
CA ASN A 30 -6.99 7.17 -4.49
C ASN A 30 -5.66 6.39 -4.57
N TRP A 31 -5.10 5.98 -3.43
CA TRP A 31 -3.94 5.08 -3.42
C TRP A 31 -4.40 3.63 -3.55
N VAL A 32 -4.00 2.99 -4.65
CA VAL A 32 -4.29 1.58 -4.93
C VAL A 32 -2.99 0.79 -4.88
N THR A 33 -2.93 -0.26 -4.05
CA THR A 33 -1.76 -1.14 -3.96
C THR A 33 -1.88 -2.37 -4.85
N ALA A 34 -0.74 -2.98 -5.17
CA ALA A 34 -0.70 -4.25 -5.89
C ALA A 34 -1.49 -5.36 -5.17
N GLU A 35 -1.44 -5.40 -3.83
CA GLU A 35 -2.22 -6.34 -3.02
C GLU A 35 -3.73 -6.12 -3.16
N GLN A 36 -4.19 -4.86 -3.23
CA GLN A 36 -5.60 -4.57 -3.45
C GLN A 36 -6.05 -5.03 -4.84
N VAL A 37 -5.24 -4.80 -5.88
CA VAL A 37 -5.54 -5.26 -7.25
C VAL A 37 -5.53 -6.78 -7.34
N ALA A 38 -4.63 -7.46 -6.63
CA ALA A 38 -4.56 -8.93 -6.62
C ALA A 38 -5.80 -9.58 -6.00
N ARG A 39 -6.56 -8.85 -5.18
CA ARG A 39 -7.82 -9.32 -4.60
C ARG A 39 -9.04 -9.09 -5.50
N LEU A 40 -8.88 -8.39 -6.62
CA LEU A 40 -9.97 -8.17 -7.56
C LEU A 40 -10.22 -9.44 -8.38
N GLU A 41 -11.49 -9.84 -8.45
CA GLU A 41 -11.91 -10.98 -9.26
C GLU A 41 -13.07 -10.56 -10.18
N PRO A 42 -13.11 -11.05 -11.43
CA PRO A 42 -14.27 -10.85 -12.29
C PRO A 42 -15.54 -11.41 -11.63
N GLY A 43 -16.66 -10.68 -11.76
CA GLY A 43 -17.94 -11.05 -11.16
C GLY A 43 -18.22 -10.43 -9.78
N MET A 44 -17.24 -9.75 -9.17
CA MET A 44 -17.45 -9.00 -7.92
C MET A 44 -18.48 -7.87 -8.09
N THR A 45 -19.29 -7.60 -7.06
CA THR A 45 -20.22 -6.46 -7.10
C THR A 45 -19.50 -5.13 -6.90
N ARG A 46 -20.12 -4.03 -7.31
CA ARG A 46 -19.62 -2.66 -7.09
C ARG A 46 -19.27 -2.40 -5.62
N GLU A 47 -20.08 -2.88 -4.69
CA GLU A 47 -19.86 -2.73 -3.25
C GLU A 47 -18.62 -3.47 -2.78
N GLN A 48 -18.38 -4.67 -3.30
CA GLN A 48 -17.20 -5.49 -2.98
C GLN A 48 -15.93 -4.84 -3.51
N VAL A 49 -15.96 -4.36 -4.76
CA VAL A 49 -14.83 -3.61 -5.35
C VAL A 49 -14.53 -2.35 -4.55
N ARG A 50 -15.57 -1.61 -4.13
CA ARG A 50 -15.43 -0.43 -3.27
C ARG A 50 -14.87 -0.79 -1.89
N PHE A 51 -15.17 -1.95 -1.34
CA PHE A 51 -14.61 -2.40 -0.07
C PHE A 51 -13.10 -2.66 -0.18
N ILE A 52 -12.63 -3.17 -1.33
CA ILE A 52 -11.21 -3.48 -1.55
C ILE A 52 -10.40 -2.23 -1.91
N LEU A 53 -10.88 -1.44 -2.87
CA LEU A 53 -10.16 -0.28 -3.44
C LEU A 53 -10.51 1.05 -2.75
N GLY A 54 -11.57 1.07 -1.95
CA GLY A 54 -12.16 2.30 -1.43
C GLY A 54 -13.15 2.94 -2.42
N THR A 55 -13.74 4.05 -1.97
CA THR A 55 -14.67 4.84 -2.78
C THR A 55 -13.90 5.65 -3.83
N PRO A 56 -14.26 5.55 -5.12
CA PRO A 56 -13.65 6.38 -6.14
C PRO A 56 -13.92 7.86 -5.86
N THR A 57 -12.91 8.71 -6.04
CA THR A 57 -13.02 10.14 -5.73
C THR A 57 -14.01 10.85 -6.67
N LEU A 58 -14.19 10.32 -7.89
CA LEU A 58 -15.21 10.78 -8.83
C LEU A 58 -16.05 9.61 -9.34
N GLN A 59 -17.37 9.74 -9.20
CA GLN A 59 -18.34 8.91 -9.93
C GLN A 59 -18.99 9.77 -11.01
N ASP A 60 -18.71 9.46 -12.27
CA ASP A 60 -19.31 10.13 -13.42
C ASP A 60 -20.78 9.68 -13.54
N ILE A 61 -21.73 10.60 -13.36
CA ILE A 61 -23.17 10.33 -13.45
C ILE A 61 -23.61 9.85 -14.84
N PHE A 62 -22.79 10.10 -15.88
CA PHE A 62 -23.05 9.67 -17.25
C PHE A 62 -22.41 8.33 -17.60
N ARG A 63 -21.43 7.88 -16.81
CA ARG A 63 -20.68 6.63 -17.03
C ARG A 63 -20.67 5.79 -15.76
N ASN A 64 -21.82 5.19 -15.51
CA ASN A 64 -21.96 4.31 -14.35
C ASN A 64 -21.19 3.00 -14.54
N ASP A 65 -20.86 2.60 -15.77
CA ASP A 65 -20.12 1.40 -16.13
C ASP A 65 -18.60 1.49 -15.88
N ARG A 66 -18.08 2.65 -15.45
CA ARG A 66 -16.63 2.83 -15.27
C ARG A 66 -16.28 3.65 -14.04
N TRP A 67 -15.36 3.13 -13.22
CA TRP A 67 -14.77 3.88 -12.11
C TRP A 67 -13.30 4.17 -12.38
N ASP A 68 -12.90 5.41 -12.13
CA ASP A 68 -11.53 5.87 -12.29
C ASP A 68 -10.95 6.23 -10.92
N TYR A 69 -9.74 5.74 -10.65
CA TYR A 69 -8.95 5.94 -9.44
C TYR A 69 -7.66 6.66 -9.82
N PRO A 70 -7.70 7.99 -10.02
CA PRO A 70 -6.51 8.78 -10.26
C PRO A 70 -5.72 8.94 -8.96
N TYR A 71 -4.41 8.84 -9.07
CA TYR A 71 -3.47 9.14 -8.00
C TYR A 71 -2.42 10.13 -8.50
N TYR A 72 -2.16 11.15 -7.68
CA TYR A 72 -1.13 12.15 -7.95
C TYR A 72 -0.31 12.42 -6.69
N ASN A 73 1.01 12.28 -6.80
CA ASN A 73 1.98 12.65 -5.79
C ASN A 73 2.91 13.71 -6.36
N LYS A 74 2.96 14.87 -5.72
CA LYS A 74 3.96 15.89 -5.96
C LYS A 74 4.78 16.07 -4.70
N PRO A 75 5.96 15.44 -4.58
CA PRO A 75 6.82 15.68 -3.44
C PRO A 75 7.32 17.14 -3.48
N GLY A 76 7.59 17.72 -2.30
CA GLY A 76 8.07 19.11 -2.21
C GLY A 76 9.38 19.34 -2.98
N TYR A 77 10.17 18.27 -3.13
CA TYR A 77 11.36 18.18 -3.97
C TYR A 77 11.39 16.79 -4.63
N GLY A 78 11.59 16.72 -5.94
CA GLY A 78 11.61 15.46 -6.69
C GLY A 78 10.69 15.48 -7.91
N GLU A 79 10.50 14.31 -8.50
CA GLU A 79 9.62 14.13 -9.66
C GLU A 79 8.18 13.90 -9.20
N GLU A 80 7.24 14.38 -10.02
CA GLU A 80 5.82 14.11 -9.80
C GLU A 80 5.46 12.71 -10.30
N GLU A 81 4.65 12.01 -9.52
CA GLU A 81 4.20 10.65 -9.81
C GLU A 81 2.69 10.69 -10.03
N GLU A 82 2.27 10.34 -11.25
CA GLU A 82 0.86 10.16 -11.60
C GLU A 82 0.62 8.68 -11.86
N ARG A 83 -0.45 8.13 -11.29
CA ARG A 83 -0.91 6.78 -11.59
C ARG A 83 -2.40 6.79 -11.87
N LYS A 84 -2.82 5.99 -12.84
CA LYS A 84 -4.24 5.80 -13.17
C LYS A 84 -4.61 4.35 -13.04
N PHE A 85 -5.73 4.10 -12.39
CA PHE A 85 -6.36 2.79 -12.35
C PHE A 85 -7.84 2.93 -12.71
N THR A 86 -8.29 2.14 -13.68
CA THR A 86 -9.65 2.17 -14.21
C THR A 86 -10.27 0.79 -14.09
N VAL A 87 -11.51 0.78 -13.62
CA VAL A 87 -12.32 -0.42 -13.43
C VAL A 87 -13.57 -0.31 -14.29
N TRP A 88 -13.92 -1.38 -15.00
CA TRP A 88 -15.12 -1.46 -15.81
C TRP A 88 -16.10 -2.48 -15.25
N PHE A 89 -17.38 -2.12 -15.33
CA PHE A 89 -18.50 -2.90 -14.86
C PHE A 89 -19.46 -3.14 -16.03
N ASP A 90 -20.08 -4.32 -16.04
CA ASP A 90 -21.25 -4.60 -16.86
C ASP A 90 -22.45 -4.78 -15.92
N GLY A 91 -23.44 -3.88 -16.02
CA GLY A 91 -24.48 -3.77 -15.00
C GLY A 91 -23.88 -3.47 -13.62
N ASP A 92 -23.92 -4.43 -12.69
CA ASP A 92 -23.41 -4.31 -11.32
C ASP A 92 -22.20 -5.20 -11.02
N VAL A 93 -21.65 -5.87 -12.03
CA VAL A 93 -20.54 -6.82 -11.86
C VAL A 93 -19.25 -6.32 -12.51
N LEU A 94 -18.12 -6.59 -11.85
CA LEU A 94 -16.78 -6.30 -12.34
C LEU A 94 -16.44 -7.19 -13.54
N VAL A 95 -16.09 -6.59 -14.68
CA VAL A 95 -15.69 -7.34 -15.89
C VAL A 95 -14.20 -7.27 -16.17
N ARG A 96 -13.58 -6.11 -15.93
CA ARG A 96 -12.15 -5.91 -16.17
C ARG A 96 -11.62 -4.69 -15.41
N TRP A 97 -10.31 -4.62 -15.27
CA TRP A 97 -9.59 -3.46 -14.77
C TRP A 97 -8.28 -3.30 -15.54
N ALA A 98 -7.73 -2.08 -15.51
CA ALA A 98 -6.46 -1.74 -16.12
C ALA A 98 -5.87 -0.55 -15.41
N GLY A 99 -4.56 -0.49 -15.35
CA GLY A 99 -3.85 0.66 -14.80
C GLY A 99 -2.35 0.46 -14.88
N ASP A 100 -1.64 1.46 -14.37
CA ASP A 100 -0.19 1.45 -14.30
C ASP A 100 0.33 0.43 -13.27
N GLN A 101 1.65 0.29 -13.15
CA GLN A 101 2.23 -0.55 -12.10
C GLN A 101 1.91 0.03 -10.72
N MET A 102 1.17 -0.77 -9.94
CA MET A 102 0.72 -0.38 -8.61
C MET A 102 1.84 -0.61 -7.58
N PRO A 103 1.98 0.28 -6.58
CA PRO A 103 2.97 0.12 -5.51
C PRO A 103 2.59 -1.03 -4.56
N ASP A 104 3.59 -1.70 -3.98
CA ASP A 104 3.37 -2.81 -3.04
C ASP A 104 2.91 -2.35 -1.65
N ARG A 105 3.18 -1.09 -1.29
CA ARG A 105 2.96 -0.55 0.06
C ARG A 105 2.18 0.75 0.05
N GLN A 106 1.56 1.07 1.18
CA GLN A 106 0.86 2.33 1.40
C GLN A 106 1.84 3.50 1.60
N PRO A 107 1.43 4.75 1.33
CA PRO A 107 2.36 5.88 1.35
C PRO A 107 2.79 6.25 2.77
N PHE A 108 1.93 6.07 3.78
CA PHE A 108 2.25 6.32 5.19
C PHE A 108 3.28 5.34 5.76
N GLU A 109 3.41 4.14 5.17
CA GLU A 109 4.42 3.16 5.59
C GLU A 109 5.82 3.55 5.11
N LYS A 110 5.93 4.44 4.11
CA LYS A 110 7.22 4.91 3.57
C LYS A 110 7.83 6.05 4.40
N SER A 111 7.04 6.84 5.13
CA SER A 111 7.52 8.07 5.78
C SER A 111 8.18 7.88 7.14
N ASP A 112 7.99 6.74 7.82
CA ASP A 112 8.51 6.53 9.18
C ASP A 112 9.91 5.90 9.22
N SER A 113 10.41 5.43 8.08
CA SER A 113 11.79 4.93 7.97
C SER A 113 12.69 6.06 7.49
N GLY A 114 13.14 6.88 8.45
CA GLY A 114 14.23 7.85 8.26
C GLY A 114 15.60 7.22 7.94
N ALA A 115 15.62 6.07 7.28
CA ALA A 115 16.78 5.40 6.74
C ALA A 115 16.56 5.30 5.24
N GLY A 116 17.37 6.03 4.48
CA GLY A 116 17.30 6.09 3.03
C GLY A 116 17.27 4.71 2.39
N SER A 117 16.73 4.69 1.17
CA SER A 117 16.88 3.68 0.14
C SER A 117 18.18 2.87 0.30
N ALA A 118 18.10 1.77 1.05
CA ALA A 118 19.07 0.71 1.03
C ALA A 118 18.44 -0.40 0.18
N GLU A 119 18.84 -0.39 -1.08
CA GLU A 119 19.26 -1.58 -1.80
C GLU A 119 18.32 -2.78 -1.74
N SER A 120 17.56 -2.94 -2.83
CA SER A 120 17.05 -4.23 -3.28
C SER A 120 18.14 -5.30 -3.17
N ALA A 121 18.05 -6.12 -2.13
CA ALA A 121 18.84 -7.34 -1.98
C ALA A 121 18.27 -8.43 -2.91
N PRO A 122 19.13 -9.22 -3.58
CA PRO A 122 18.70 -10.19 -4.58
C PRO A 122 17.99 -11.39 -3.96
N GLU A 123 16.93 -11.85 -4.64
CA GLU A 123 16.25 -13.11 -4.39
C GLU A 123 17.17 -14.30 -4.70
N ASP A 124 17.80 -14.89 -3.69
CA ASP A 124 18.41 -16.22 -3.82
C ASP A 124 17.33 -17.31 -3.79
N ALA A 125 16.79 -17.63 -4.97
CA ALA A 125 15.83 -18.72 -5.21
C ALA A 125 16.39 -20.13 -4.91
N ASP A 126 17.71 -20.25 -4.69
CA ASP A 126 18.37 -21.54 -4.46
C ASP A 126 18.19 -22.06 -3.02
N ALA A 127 18.07 -21.16 -2.04
CA ALA A 127 17.90 -21.53 -0.63
C ALA A 127 16.53 -22.18 -0.33
N ARG A 128 15.49 -21.82 -1.09
CA ARG A 128 14.14 -22.40 -0.92
C ARG A 128 14.04 -23.83 -1.44
N LYS A 129 14.78 -24.19 -2.51
CA LYS A 129 14.82 -25.58 -3.02
C LYS A 129 15.52 -26.51 -2.03
N ALA A 130 16.63 -26.08 -1.43
CA ALA A 130 17.37 -26.89 -0.45
C ALA A 130 16.58 -27.17 0.84
N ALA A 131 15.65 -26.29 1.23
CA ALA A 131 14.80 -26.50 2.41
C ALA A 131 13.65 -27.49 2.15
N ILE A 132 13.15 -27.57 0.92
CA ILE A 132 12.07 -28.48 0.53
C ILE A 132 12.59 -29.91 0.36
N GLU A 133 13.78 -30.08 -0.22
CA GLU A 133 14.38 -31.41 -0.46
C GLU A 133 14.80 -32.13 0.83
N ARG A 134 15.21 -31.38 1.87
CA ARG A 134 15.55 -31.96 3.19
C ARG A 134 14.33 -32.44 3.99
N ARG A 135 13.11 -32.06 3.59
CA ARG A 135 11.88 -32.44 4.29
C ARG A 135 11.24 -33.72 3.73
N ALA A 136 11.74 -34.24 2.60
CA ALA A 136 11.25 -35.46 1.97
C ALA A 136 12.28 -36.59 2.09
N GLY A 137 12.30 -37.28 3.23
CA GLY A 137 12.97 -38.56 3.44
C GLY A 137 12.01 -39.56 4.12
N PRO A 138 12.12 -40.87 3.89
CA PRO A 138 10.96 -41.72 3.58
C PRO A 138 10.35 -42.43 4.81
N ASN A 139 9.04 -42.70 4.68
CA ASN A 139 8.19 -43.57 5.51
C ASN A 139 7.66 -42.99 6.82
N THR A 140 6.42 -42.48 6.78
CA THR A 140 5.46 -42.67 7.87
C THR A 140 4.12 -43.01 7.23
N GLU A 141 3.82 -44.30 7.21
CA GLU A 141 2.51 -44.87 6.92
C GLU A 141 1.46 -44.16 7.78
N VAL A 142 0.51 -43.48 7.16
CA VAL A 142 -0.63 -42.88 7.87
C VAL A 142 -1.72 -43.94 7.98
N GLU A 143 -1.78 -44.60 9.14
CA GLU A 143 -2.87 -45.51 9.49
C GLU A 143 -4.17 -44.70 9.65
N ILE A 144 -5.13 -44.94 8.75
CA ILE A 144 -6.40 -44.23 8.68
C ILE A 144 -7.36 -44.89 9.67
N ASN A 145 -7.56 -44.30 10.85
CA ASN A 145 -8.62 -44.73 11.78
C ASN A 145 -9.95 -44.03 11.39
N PRO A 146 -10.99 -44.76 10.96
CA PRO A 146 -12.22 -44.18 10.43
C PRO A 146 -13.21 -43.63 11.50
N GLU A 147 -12.88 -43.61 12.79
CA GLU A 147 -13.85 -43.19 13.84
C GLU A 147 -13.77 -41.73 14.32
N ARG A 148 -12.91 -40.87 13.77
CA ARG A 148 -12.89 -39.44 14.12
C ARG A 148 -13.53 -38.55 13.07
N THR A 149 -14.86 -38.50 13.11
CA THR A 149 -15.65 -37.40 12.52
C THR A 149 -15.71 -36.25 13.52
N PRO A 150 -15.15 -35.05 13.28
CA PRO A 150 -15.48 -33.89 14.09
C PRO A 150 -16.79 -33.30 13.58
N ALA A 151 -17.90 -33.84 14.08
CA ALA A 151 -19.15 -33.11 14.13
C ALA A 151 -19.00 -31.92 15.09
N ALA A 152 -19.33 -30.73 14.59
CA ALA A 152 -19.84 -29.55 15.28
C ALA A 152 -19.42 -29.30 16.75
N VAL A 153 -18.65 -28.21 16.98
CA VAL A 153 -18.82 -27.37 18.18
C VAL A 153 -18.67 -25.90 17.77
N ILE A 154 -19.80 -25.22 17.61
CA ILE A 154 -19.89 -23.75 17.68
C ILE A 154 -19.88 -23.42 19.17
N GLN A 155 -18.78 -22.86 19.68
CA GLN A 155 -18.77 -22.23 21.00
C GLN A 155 -19.17 -20.77 20.85
N SER A 156 -20.41 -20.48 21.24
CA SER A 156 -20.97 -19.15 21.46
C SER A 156 -20.28 -18.46 22.65
N GLN A 157 -19.71 -17.28 22.45
CA GLN A 157 -19.26 -16.43 23.56
C GLN A 157 -20.45 -15.65 24.17
N PRO A 158 -20.56 -15.54 25.52
CA PRO A 158 -21.60 -14.73 26.14
C PRO A 158 -21.26 -13.24 26.10
N VAL A 159 -22.22 -12.45 25.62
CA VAL A 159 -22.27 -10.98 25.70
C VAL A 159 -22.21 -10.55 27.17
N SER A 160 -21.23 -9.74 27.53
CA SER A 160 -21.18 -9.09 28.83
C SER A 160 -22.02 -7.81 28.80
N GLU A 161 -23.08 -7.78 29.61
CA GLU A 161 -23.99 -6.66 29.83
C GLU A 161 -23.33 -5.58 30.72
N PRO A 162 -23.47 -4.27 30.45
CA PRO A 162 -22.91 -3.23 31.33
C PRO A 162 -23.85 -2.91 32.49
N LEU A 163 -23.35 -3.06 33.72
CA LEU A 163 -23.97 -2.65 34.96
C LEU A 163 -23.40 -1.29 35.41
N ARG A 164 -24.05 -0.18 35.02
CA ARG A 164 -24.34 1.04 35.80
C ARG A 164 -24.74 2.22 34.93
#